data_AF-A0A483VBJ6-F1
#
_entry.id   AF-A0A483VBJ6-F1
#
_cell.length_a   1.000
_cell.length_b   1.000
_cell.length_c   1.000
_cell.angle_alpha   90.00
_cell.angle_beta   90.00
_cell.angle_gamma   90.00
#
_symmetry.space_group_name_H-M   'P 1'
#
loop_
_entity.id
_entity.type
_entity.pdbx_description
1 polymer ?
#
loop_
_entity_poly.entity_id
_entity_poly.type
_entity_poly.pdbx_seq_one_letter_code
_entity_poly.pdbx_strand_id
1 'polypeptide(L)' 'MRKLKIGLALGAGAARGWSHIGVINALQRAGIEIDIVAGCSIGSLVGA' A
#
# COMPACT_ATOMS: atom_id res chain seq x y z
N MET A 1 15.08 -1.99 -21.22
CA MET A 1 15.01 -0.90 -20.22
C MET A 1 14.63 -1.50 -18.87
N ARG A 2 15.16 -0.99 -17.76
CA ARG A 2 14.82 -1.52 -16.42
C ARG A 2 13.46 -0.97 -16.00
N LYS A 3 12.51 -1.84 -15.64
CA LYS A 3 11.22 -1.44 -15.07
C LYS A 3 11.47 -0.63 -13.79
N LEU A 4 10.83 0.54 -13.65
CA LEU A 4 10.85 1.30 -12.41
C LEU A 4 10.07 0.51 -11.36
N LYS A 5 10.70 0.25 -10.21
CA LYS A 5 10.03 -0.43 -9.10
C LYS A 5 9.38 0.58 -8.17
N ILE A 6 8.13 0.35 -7.78
CA ILE A 6 7.36 1.19 -6.87
C ILE A 6 7.16 0.45 -5.54
N GLY A 7 7.57 1.10 -4.45
CA GLY A 7 7.35 0.62 -3.09
C GLY A 7 6.23 1.40 -2.40
N LEU A 8 5.32 0.70 -1.70
CA LEU A 8 4.27 1.28 -0.88
C LEU A 8 4.53 1.04 0.61
N ALA A 9 4.61 2.12 1.39
CA ALA A 9 4.78 2.05 2.85
C ALA A 9 3.46 2.36 3.57
N LEU A 10 2.94 1.38 4.33
CA LEU A 10 1.68 1.48 5.09
C LEU A 10 1.96 1.63 6.59
N GLY A 11 1.68 2.81 7.13
CA GLY A 11 1.87 3.11 8.55
C GLY A 11 0.81 2.48 9.47
N ALA A 12 1.06 2.55 10.78
CA ALA A 12 0.09 2.17 11.81
C ALA A 12 -1.04 3.21 11.93
N GLY A 13 -2.15 2.85 12.59
CA GLY A 13 -3.29 3.76 12.73
C GLY A 13 -4.53 3.22 13.45
N ALA A 14 -4.40 2.07 14.13
CA ALA A 14 -5.51 1.35 14.75
C ALA A 14 -6.70 1.20 13.75
N ALA A 15 -7.93 1.50 14.18
CA ALA A 15 -9.11 1.40 13.34
C ALA A 15 -9.08 2.31 12.09
N ARG A 16 -8.34 3.44 12.11
CA ARG A 16 -8.23 4.29 10.91
C ARG A 16 -7.39 3.66 9.81
N GLY A 17 -6.53 2.70 10.15
CA GLY A 17 -5.65 2.03 9.17
C GLY A 17 -6.39 1.25 8.08
N TRP A 18 -7.68 0.94 8.27
CA TRP A 18 -8.52 0.38 7.21
C TRP A 18 -8.64 1.29 5.98
N SER A 19 -8.38 2.61 6.13
CA SER A 19 -8.33 3.54 5.00
C SER A 19 -7.25 3.20 3.97
N HIS A 20 -6.21 2.45 4.34
CA HIS A 20 -5.17 1.99 3.43
C HIS A 20 -5.73 1.18 2.25
N ILE A 21 -6.84 0.46 2.45
CA ILE A 21 -7.53 -0.27 1.38
C ILE A 21 -8.02 0.70 0.30
N GLY A 22 -8.62 1.82 0.71
CA GLY A 22 -9.07 2.87 -0.21
C GLY A 22 -7.93 3.47 -1.02
N VAL A 23 -6.77 3.66 -0.39
CA VAL A 23 -5.54 4.16 -1.05
C VAL A 23 -5.05 3.16 -2.09
N ILE A 24 -4.92 1.87 -1.74
CA ILE A 24 -4.49 0.81 -2.66
C ILE A 24 -5.41 0.76 -3.88
N ASN A 25 -6.73 0.75 -3.66
CA ASN A 25 -7.71 0.75 -4.73
C ASN A 25 -7.60 1.99 -5.65
N ALA A 26 -7.28 3.16 -5.08
CA ALA A 26 -7.08 4.39 -5.86
C ALA A 26 -5.81 4.30 -6.72
N LEU A 27 -4.71 3.78 -6.16
CA LEU A 27 -3.45 3.57 -6.88
C LEU A 27 -3.64 2.59 -8.05
N GLN A 28 -4.35 1.48 -7.83
CA GLN A 28 -4.68 0.52 -8.90
C GLN A 28 -5.51 1.16 -10.01
N ARG A 29 -6.55 1.95 -9.67
CA ARG A 29 -7.34 2.68 -10.68
C ARG A 29 -6.53 3.71 -11.46
N ALA A 30 -5.48 4.26 -10.85
CA ALA A 30 -4.57 5.19 -11.52
C ALA A 30 -3.50 4.47 -12.38
N GLY A 31 -3.51 3.14 -12.46
CA GLY A 31 -2.52 2.37 -13.20
C GLY A 31 -1.15 2.28 -12.52
N ILE A 32 -1.08 2.54 -11.21
CA ILE A 32 0.16 2.45 -10.43
C ILE A 32 0.31 1.01 -9.94
N GLU A 33 1.24 0.28 -10.55
CA GLU A 33 1.60 -1.08 -10.14
C GLU A 33 2.62 -1.03 -8.99
N ILE A 34 2.26 -1.59 -7.84
CA ILE A 34 3.11 -1.65 -6.64
C ILE A 34 3.89 -2.96 -6.67
N ASP A 35 5.23 -2.88 -6.63
CA ASP A 35 6.09 -4.06 -6.67
C ASP A 35 6.45 -4.58 -5.27
N ILE A 36 6.48 -3.68 -4.28
CA ILE A 36 6.93 -3.99 -2.91
C ILE A 36 6.03 -3.27 -1.91
N VAL A 37 5.62 -3.98 -0.86
CA VAL A 37 4.85 -3.40 0.26
C VAL A 37 5.64 -3.55 1.54
N ALA A 38 5.70 -2.48 2.34
CA ALA A 38 6.18 -2.51 3.71
C ALA A 38 5.08 -1.98 4.62
N GLY A 39 4.74 -2.71 5.68
CA GLY A 39 3.65 -2.33 6.58
C GLY A 39 4.05 -2.37 8.05
N CYS A 40 3.43 -1.54 8.88
CA CYS A 40 3.54 -1.57 10.35
C CYS A 40 2.16 -1.71 11.03
N SER A 41 2.01 -2.66 11.96
CA SER A 41 0.77 -2.91 12.71
C SER A 41 -0.41 -3.17 11.75
N ILE A 42 -1.49 -2.38 11.81
CA ILE A 42 -2.62 -2.46 10.86
C ILE A 42 -2.18 -2.31 9.40
N GLY A 43 -1.13 -1.51 9.12
CA GLY A 43 -0.56 -1.41 7.79
C GLY A 43 0.11 -2.70 7.32
N SER A 44 0.67 -3.51 8.24
CA SER A 44 1.16 -4.87 7.93
C SER A 44 0.00 -5.81 7.62
N LEU A 45 -1.12 -5.70 8.34
CA LEU A 45 -2.30 -6.55 8.11
C LEU A 45 -2.98 -6.24 6.78
N VAL A 46 -3.08 -4.95 6.41
CA VAL A 46 -3.65 -4.54 5.11
C VAL A 46 -2.71 -4.84 3.95
N GLY A 47 -1.39 -4.79 4.19
CA GLY A 47 -0.36 -5.00 3.17
C GLY A 47 0.13 -6.44 3.01
N ALA A 48 -0.36 -7.38 3.83
CA ALA A 48 -0.07 -8.81 3.75
C ALA A 48 -1.01 -9.51 2.77
#